data_AF-A0A7Y2XHT6-F1
#
_entry.id   AF-A0A7Y2XHT6-F1
#
_cell.length_a   1.000
_cell.length_b   1.000
_cell.length_c   1.000
_cell.angle_alpha   90.00
_cell.angle_beta   90.00
_cell.angle_gamma   90.00
#
_symmetry.space_group_name_H-M   'P 1'
#
loop_
_entity.id
_entity.type
_entity.pdbx_description
1 polymer ?
#
loop_
_entity_poly.entity_id
_entity_poly.type
_entity_poly.pdbx_seq_one_letter_code
_entity_poly.pdbx_strand_id
1 'polypeptide(L)'
;MPWIFIALVWLMPAPAFAAEPLSVSPQPRQQGYPWMPLGRWFAMHADDVALAEAGESKLIFLGDSITEGWETDGLEHWSRHFVPRGAVDFGISGDMTQHLLWRLENGAAGRLDPAAVVMLIGVNNTGFTDEPPPVIARGIRANVDK
;
A
#
# COMPACT_ATOMS: atom_id res chain seq x y z
N MET A 1 60.07 -6.54 -37.67
CA MET A 1 58.99 -5.63 -37.20
C MET A 1 57.88 -6.49 -36.62
N PRO A 2 57.68 -6.57 -35.30
CA PRO A 2 56.54 -7.30 -34.77
C PRO A 2 55.27 -6.45 -34.87
N TRP A 3 54.18 -7.06 -35.31
CA TRP A 3 52.87 -6.46 -35.39
C TRP A 3 52.19 -6.57 -34.03
N ILE A 4 51.80 -5.44 -33.44
CA ILE A 4 51.00 -5.40 -32.21
C ILE A 4 49.52 -5.48 -32.64
N PHE A 5 48.83 -6.54 -32.24
CA PHE A 5 47.38 -6.61 -32.31
C PHE A 5 46.80 -5.90 -31.08
N ILE A 6 46.11 -4.78 -31.29
CA ILE A 6 45.28 -4.14 -30.27
C ILE A 6 43.92 -4.82 -30.33
N ALA A 7 43.60 -5.65 -29.33
CA ALA A 7 42.25 -6.15 -29.14
C ALA A 7 41.41 -5.04 -28.48
N LEU A 8 40.48 -4.44 -29.23
CA LEU A 8 39.44 -3.60 -28.64
C LEU A 8 38.41 -4.52 -27.96
N VAL A 9 38.45 -4.58 -26.64
CA VAL A 9 37.37 -5.18 -25.84
C VAL A 9 36.22 -4.18 -25.78
N TRP A 10 35.14 -4.45 -26.52
CA TRP A 10 33.88 -3.75 -26.34
C TRP A 10 33.22 -4.23 -25.04
N LEU A 11 33.29 -3.39 -23.99
CA LEU A 11 32.43 -3.55 -22.81
C LEU A 11 30.99 -3.28 -23.24
N MET A 12 30.20 -4.33 -23.46
CA MET A 12 28.75 -4.17 -23.56
C MET A 12 28.22 -3.75 -22.18
N PRO A 13 27.43 -2.67 -22.07
CA PRO A 13 26.77 -2.34 -20.82
C PRO A 13 25.86 -3.51 -20.44
N ALA A 14 25.95 -3.96 -19.18
CA ALA A 14 25.01 -4.94 -18.65
C ALA A 14 23.58 -4.40 -18.81
N PRO A 15 22.59 -5.25 -19.12
CA PRO A 15 21.21 -4.81 -19.20
C PRO A 15 20.84 -4.19 -17.84
N ALA A 16 20.44 -2.91 -17.86
CA ALA A 16 19.81 -2.31 -16.70
C ALA A 16 18.51 -3.07 -16.47
N PHE A 17 18.41 -3.83 -15.38
CA PHE A 17 17.12 -4.34 -14.94
C PHE A 17 16.20 -3.14 -14.75
N ALA A 18 15.09 -3.09 -15.49
CA ALA A 18 14.06 -2.09 -15.23
C ALA A 18 13.62 -2.25 -13.78
N ALA A 19 13.65 -1.17 -13.01
CA ALA A 19 13.13 -1.19 -11.65
C ALA A 19 11.67 -1.64 -11.69
N GLU A 20 11.28 -2.53 -10.76
CA GLU A 20 9.88 -2.94 -10.61
C GLU A 20 9.01 -1.68 -10.38
N PRO A 21 7.79 -1.63 -10.95
CA PRO A 21 6.89 -0.51 -10.73
C PRO A 21 6.63 -0.29 -9.24
N LEU A 22 6.45 0.97 -8.85
CA LEU A 22 6.24 1.33 -7.45
C LEU A 22 5.05 0.58 -6.88
N SER A 23 3.95 0.51 -7.62
CA SER A 23 2.70 -0.12 -7.19
C SER A 23 2.78 -1.58 -6.76
N VAL A 24 3.81 -2.34 -7.18
CA VAL A 24 4.01 -3.75 -6.79
C VAL A 24 5.10 -3.96 -5.74
N SER A 25 5.82 -2.90 -5.36
CA SER A 25 6.88 -2.96 -4.35
C SER A 25 6.41 -2.32 -3.05
N PRO A 26 6.53 -2.98 -1.89
CA PRO A 26 6.20 -2.38 -0.60
C PRO A 26 7.08 -1.14 -0.36
N GLN A 27 6.48 0.03 -0.23
CA GLN A 27 7.20 1.28 0.06
C GLN A 27 6.44 2.10 1.12
N PRO A 28 7.12 2.61 2.15
CA PRO A 28 6.49 3.58 3.05
C PRO A 28 6.23 4.87 2.27
N ARG A 29 5.26 5.66 2.75
CA ARG A 29 5.07 7.00 2.21
C ARG A 29 6.32 7.85 2.48
N GLN A 30 6.80 8.55 1.45
CA GLN A 30 7.97 9.45 1.56
C GLN A 30 7.58 10.93 1.54
N GLN A 31 6.38 11.25 1.04
CA GLN A 31 5.87 12.60 0.90
C GLN A 31 4.64 12.82 1.80
N GLY A 32 4.63 13.92 2.55
CA GLY A 32 3.44 14.40 3.23
C GLY A 32 2.62 15.36 2.37
N TYR A 33 1.33 15.46 2.67
CA TYR A 33 0.39 16.39 2.03
C TYR A 33 -0.20 17.35 3.07
N PRO A 34 -0.71 18.54 2.69
CA PRO A 34 -1.36 19.45 3.64
C PRO A 34 -2.52 18.81 4.43
N TRP A 35 -3.30 17.94 3.79
CA TRP A 35 -4.41 17.21 4.42
C TRP A 35 -3.96 15.93 5.15
N MET A 36 -2.78 15.42 4.81
CA MET A 36 -2.22 14.20 5.39
C MET A 36 -0.70 14.33 5.56
N PRO A 37 -0.24 15.01 6.62
CA PRO A 37 1.19 15.15 6.91
C PRO A 37 1.85 13.79 7.11
N LEU A 38 3.14 13.67 6.78
CA LEU A 38 3.84 12.38 6.87
C LEU A 38 3.82 11.80 8.29
N GLY A 39 3.96 12.64 9.32
CA GLY A 39 3.86 12.21 10.71
C GLY A 39 2.48 11.64 11.07
N ARG A 40 1.40 12.20 10.51
CA ARG A 40 0.03 11.69 10.72
C ARG A 40 -0.14 10.31 10.07
N TRP A 41 0.40 10.12 8.88
CA TRP A 41 0.36 8.81 8.20
C TRP A 41 1.02 7.71 9.04
N PHE A 42 2.22 7.97 9.58
CA PHE A 42 2.89 7.02 10.47
C PHE A 42 2.15 6.81 11.79
N ALA A 43 1.52 7.85 12.34
CA ALA A 43 0.71 7.72 13.56
C ALA A 43 -0.50 6.81 13.34
N MET A 44 -1.26 7.04 12.26
CA MET A 44 -2.40 6.18 11.90
C MET A 44 -1.97 4.73 11.67
N HIS A 45 -0.85 4.49 10.97
CA HIS A 45 -0.32 3.14 10.84
C HIS A 45 0.04 2.51 12.18
N ALA A 46 0.62 3.26 13.12
CA ALA A 46 0.94 2.76 14.45
C ALA A 46 -0.34 2.41 15.25
N ASP A 47 -1.40 3.19 15.11
CA ASP A 47 -2.71 2.89 15.70
C ASP A 47 -3.32 1.60 15.11
N ASP A 48 -3.26 1.43 13.78
CA ASP A 48 -3.67 0.19 13.09
C ASP A 48 -2.91 -1.03 13.64
N VAL A 49 -1.58 -0.92 13.78
CA VAL A 49 -0.72 -1.99 14.33
C VAL A 49 -1.11 -2.33 15.75
N ALA A 50 -1.30 -1.34 16.62
CA ALA A 50 -1.68 -1.56 18.01
C ALA A 50 -3.04 -2.27 18.11
N LEU A 51 -4.01 -1.90 17.27
CA LEU A 51 -5.29 -2.57 17.19
C LEU A 51 -5.14 -4.01 16.67
N ALA A 52 -4.33 -4.21 15.63
CA ALA A 52 -4.10 -5.52 15.05
C ALA A 52 -3.39 -6.47 16.04
N GLU A 53 -2.50 -5.96 16.89
CA GLU A 53 -1.84 -6.72 17.95
C GLU A 53 -2.79 -7.11 19.09
N ALA A 54 -3.83 -6.31 19.36
CA ALA A 54 -4.90 -6.67 20.29
C ALA A 54 -5.72 -7.87 19.78
N GLY A 55 -5.77 -8.11 18.46
CA GLY A 55 -6.27 -9.35 17.86
C GLY A 55 -7.80 -9.48 17.80
N GLU A 56 -8.54 -8.39 18.05
CA GLU A 56 -10.00 -8.42 18.18
C GLU A 56 -10.70 -7.73 16.99
N SER A 57 -10.72 -8.38 15.84
CA SER A 57 -11.63 -8.03 14.74
C SER A 57 -11.91 -9.23 13.83
N LYS A 58 -13.14 -9.30 13.31
CA LYS A 58 -13.56 -10.32 12.33
C LYS A 58 -13.86 -9.74 10.94
N LEU A 59 -13.78 -8.43 10.78
CA LEU A 59 -14.02 -7.74 9.53
C LEU A 59 -13.09 -6.54 9.42
N ILE A 60 -12.19 -6.54 8.43
CA ILE A 60 -11.22 -5.46 8.26
C ILE A 60 -11.49 -4.74 6.95
N PHE A 61 -11.51 -3.41 7.01
CA PHE A 61 -11.53 -2.54 5.85
C PHE A 61 -10.11 -2.03 5.62
N LEU A 62 -9.58 -2.19 4.41
CA LEU A 62 -8.23 -1.79 4.03
C LEU A 62 -8.29 -0.87 2.81
N GLY A 63 -7.60 0.26 2.85
CA GLY A 63 -7.53 1.08 1.65
C GLY A 63 -7.05 2.50 1.82
N ASP A 64 -7.54 3.34 0.92
CA ASP A 64 -7.24 4.77 0.87
C ASP A 64 -8.32 5.64 1.55
N SER A 65 -8.40 6.92 1.16
CA SER A 65 -9.36 7.91 1.66
C SER A 65 -10.81 7.49 1.54
N ILE A 66 -11.18 6.68 0.56
CA ILE A 66 -12.56 6.23 0.41
C ILE A 66 -12.90 5.21 1.51
N THR A 67 -11.89 4.44 1.94
CA THR A 67 -12.03 3.52 3.07
C THR A 67 -12.10 4.33 4.36
N GLU A 68 -11.13 5.21 4.63
CA GLU A 68 -11.12 6.12 5.81
C GLU A 68 -12.44 6.93 5.94
N GLY A 69 -13.10 7.21 4.81
CA GLY A 69 -14.39 7.85 4.74
C GLY A 69 -15.52 7.17 5.53
N TRP A 70 -15.44 5.86 5.79
CA TRP A 70 -16.49 5.14 6.53
C TRP A 70 -16.61 5.60 7.98
N GLU A 71 -15.50 5.90 8.66
CA GLU A 71 -15.51 6.39 10.04
C GLU A 71 -15.72 7.90 10.15
N THR A 72 -15.80 8.60 9.02
CA THR A 72 -16.03 10.04 8.95
C THR A 72 -17.38 10.36 8.30
N ASP A 73 -17.40 10.64 6.99
CA ASP A 73 -18.61 11.01 6.25
C ASP A 73 -19.65 9.87 6.23
N GLY A 74 -19.18 8.62 6.29
CA GLY A 74 -20.00 7.41 6.33
C GLY A 74 -20.41 6.92 7.72
N LEU A 75 -20.11 7.67 8.80
CA LEU A 75 -20.17 7.18 10.17
C LEU A 75 -21.54 6.62 10.59
N GLU A 76 -22.64 7.19 10.08
CA GLU A 76 -23.99 6.67 10.35
C GLU A 76 -24.13 5.21 9.85
N HIS A 77 -23.69 4.95 8.62
CA HIS A 77 -23.74 3.62 8.04
C HIS A 77 -22.70 2.69 8.69
N TRP A 78 -21.51 3.19 9.00
CA TRP A 78 -20.49 2.44 9.72
C TRP A 78 -20.99 1.93 11.08
N SER A 79 -21.55 2.84 11.87
CA SER A 79 -22.11 2.54 13.19
C SER A 79 -23.26 1.55 13.11
N ARG A 80 -24.11 1.67 12.10
CA ARG A 80 -25.29 0.80 11.94
C ARG A 80 -24.94 -0.60 11.41
N HIS A 81 -23.98 -0.70 10.49
CA HIS A 81 -23.74 -1.91 9.71
C HIS A 81 -22.44 -2.62 10.05
N PHE A 82 -21.40 -1.94 10.49
CA PHE A 82 -20.06 -2.54 10.59
C PHE A 82 -19.57 -2.64 12.03
N VAL A 83 -19.85 -1.66 12.89
CA VAL A 83 -19.55 -1.75 14.33
C VAL A 83 -20.16 -3.00 15.00
N PRO A 84 -21.43 -3.39 14.77
CA PRO A 84 -21.99 -4.62 15.38
C PRO A 84 -21.33 -5.92 14.90
N ARG A 85 -20.53 -5.86 13.83
CA ARG A 85 -19.78 -7.00 13.28
C ARG A 85 -18.33 -7.02 13.79
N GLY A 86 -17.96 -6.12 14.69
CA GLY A 86 -16.59 -5.96 15.16
C GLY A 86 -15.65 -5.53 14.03
N ALA A 87 -16.13 -4.67 13.12
CA ALA A 87 -15.35 -4.19 12.00
C ALA A 87 -14.34 -3.12 12.43
N VAL A 88 -13.21 -3.07 11.74
CA VAL A 88 -12.19 -2.03 11.90
C VAL A 88 -11.81 -1.46 10.54
N ASP A 89 -11.49 -0.18 10.51
CA ASP A 89 -11.13 0.56 9.31
C ASP A 89 -9.67 1.00 9.37
N PHE A 90 -8.84 0.43 8.49
CA PHE A 90 -7.42 0.78 8.32
C PHE A 90 -7.20 1.51 6.98
N GLY A 91 -8.16 2.34 6.59
CA GLY A 91 -8.06 3.28 5.49
C GLY A 91 -7.15 4.46 5.85
N ILE A 92 -6.24 4.83 4.95
CA ILE A 92 -5.41 6.03 5.14
C ILE A 92 -5.40 6.88 3.86
N SER A 93 -5.84 8.13 3.97
CA SER A 93 -5.97 9.04 2.83
C SER A 93 -4.72 9.18 1.99
N GLY A 94 -4.91 9.07 0.67
CA GLY A 94 -3.88 9.13 -0.36
C GLY A 94 -3.03 7.86 -0.48
N ASP A 95 -3.37 6.77 0.22
CA ASP A 95 -2.62 5.52 0.06
C ASP A 95 -2.71 5.03 -1.38
N MET A 96 -1.55 4.57 -1.85
CA MET A 96 -1.38 3.88 -3.11
C MET A 96 -1.16 2.40 -2.80
N THR A 97 -1.21 1.51 -3.80
CA THR A 97 -1.07 0.06 -3.58
C THR A 97 0.22 -0.31 -2.84
N GLN A 98 1.33 0.38 -3.10
CA GLN A 98 2.61 0.17 -2.42
C GLN A 98 2.61 0.56 -0.95
N HIS A 99 1.82 1.57 -0.58
CA HIS A 99 1.75 2.05 0.80
C HIS A 99 0.98 1.05 1.65
N LEU A 100 -0.19 0.59 1.17
CA LEU A 100 -0.96 -0.45 1.85
C LEU A 100 -0.14 -1.74 1.95
N LEU A 101 0.55 -2.14 0.88
CA LEU A 101 1.39 -3.33 0.89
C LEU A 101 2.49 -3.22 1.96
N TRP A 102 3.16 -2.07 2.05
CA TRP A 102 4.12 -1.81 3.12
C TRP A 102 3.48 -1.87 4.50
N ARG A 103 2.30 -1.27 4.72
CA ARG A 103 1.61 -1.32 6.02
C ARG A 103 1.29 -2.75 6.44
N LEU A 104 0.82 -3.59 5.51
CA LEU A 104 0.55 -5.01 5.74
C LEU A 104 1.83 -5.78 6.12
N GLU A 105 2.95 -5.51 5.44
CA GLU A 105 4.25 -6.08 5.78
C GLU A 105 4.83 -5.59 7.11
N ASN A 106 4.36 -4.43 7.59
CA ASN A 106 4.82 -3.79 8.81
C ASN A 106 3.77 -3.84 9.93
N GLY A 107 2.91 -4.85 9.92
CA GLY A 107 2.11 -5.22 11.09
C GLY A 107 0.67 -4.72 11.10
N ALA A 108 0.19 -4.02 10.07
CA ALA A 108 -1.21 -3.57 10.02
C ALA A 108 -2.22 -4.72 9.96
N ALA A 109 -1.81 -5.94 9.58
CA ALA A 109 -2.62 -7.16 9.71
C ALA A 109 -2.28 -8.00 10.97
N GLY A 110 -1.20 -7.63 11.69
CA GLY A 110 -0.76 -8.15 12.98
C GLY A 110 -1.20 -9.58 13.35
N ARG A 111 -1.94 -9.68 14.46
CA ARG A 111 -2.51 -10.93 14.99
C ARG A 111 -3.97 -11.12 14.60
N LEU A 112 -4.47 -10.33 13.65
CA LEU A 112 -5.88 -10.41 13.27
C LEU A 112 -6.13 -11.73 12.54
N ASP A 113 -7.29 -12.33 12.85
CA ASP A 113 -7.82 -13.51 12.17
C ASP A 113 -9.20 -13.15 11.62
N PRO A 114 -9.25 -12.31 10.57
CA PRO A 114 -10.51 -11.80 10.02
C PRO A 114 -11.27 -12.91 9.28
N ALA A 115 -12.58 -12.93 9.43
CA ALA A 115 -13.45 -13.77 8.59
C ALA A 115 -13.64 -13.18 7.19
N ALA A 116 -13.49 -11.86 7.04
CA ALA A 116 -13.58 -11.16 5.78
C ALA A 116 -12.72 -9.88 5.77
N VAL A 117 -12.25 -9.53 4.57
CA VAL A 117 -11.53 -8.29 4.29
C VAL A 117 -12.25 -7.56 3.17
N VAL A 118 -12.48 -6.26 3.34
CA VAL A 118 -12.97 -5.34 2.32
C VAL A 118 -11.81 -4.45 1.91
N MET A 119 -11.40 -4.49 0.64
CA MET A 119 -10.25 -3.74 0.16
C MET A 119 -10.65 -2.78 -0.95
N LEU A 120 -10.28 -1.51 -0.81
CA LEU A 120 -10.45 -0.49 -1.85
C LEU A 120 -9.17 0.37 -1.95
N ILE A 121 -8.39 0.11 -2.99
CA ILE A 121 -7.08 0.74 -3.20
C ILE A 121 -6.78 0.89 -4.70
N GLY A 122 -5.95 1.89 -5.05
CA GLY A 122 -5.36 2.04 -6.38
C GLY A 122 -5.77 3.30 -7.16
N VAL A 123 -6.83 4.01 -6.76
CA VAL A 123 -7.22 5.27 -7.44
C VAL A 123 -6.10 6.31 -7.35
N ASN A 124 -5.37 6.34 -6.25
CA ASN A 124 -4.27 7.28 -6.04
C ASN A 124 -3.05 6.98 -6.94
N ASN A 125 -2.86 5.74 -7.40
CA ASN A 125 -1.81 5.43 -8.38
C ASN A 125 -2.13 6.03 -9.76
N THR A 126 -3.42 6.18 -10.10
CA THR A 126 -3.81 6.89 -11.33
C THR A 126 -3.52 8.39 -11.23
N GLY A 127 -3.69 8.98 -10.04
CA GLY A 127 -3.56 10.42 -9.83
C GLY A 127 -2.14 10.91 -9.52
N PHE A 128 -1.38 10.17 -8.70
CA PHE A 128 -0.06 10.63 -8.24
C PHE A 128 1.10 10.09 -9.08
N THR A 129 1.01 8.87 -9.61
CA THR A 129 2.10 8.22 -10.35
C THR A 129 1.81 8.04 -11.83
N ASP A 130 0.57 8.29 -12.27
CA ASP A 130 0.09 8.09 -13.65
C ASP A 130 0.43 6.68 -14.17
N GLU A 131 0.39 5.68 -13.27
CA GLU A 131 0.70 4.30 -13.63
C GLU A 131 -0.43 3.72 -14.51
N PRO A 132 -0.11 2.94 -15.55
CA PRO A 132 -1.13 2.39 -16.43
C PRO A 132 -1.99 1.35 -15.69
N PRO A 133 -3.30 1.22 -16.00
CA PRO A 133 -4.20 0.33 -15.28
C PRO A 133 -3.72 -1.13 -15.09
N PRO A 134 -3.07 -1.78 -16.08
CA PRO A 134 -2.54 -3.13 -15.87
C PRO A 134 -1.46 -3.24 -14.79
N VAL A 135 -0.70 -2.16 -14.55
CA VAL A 135 0.34 -2.12 -13.51
C VAL A 135 -0.31 -1.91 -12.14
N ILE A 136 -1.28 -0.98 -12.04
CA ILE A 136 -2.08 -0.78 -10.82
C ILE A 136 -2.80 -2.06 -10.42
N ALA A 137 -3.37 -2.79 -11.38
CA ALA A 137 -4.02 -4.09 -11.13
C ALA A 137 -3.07 -5.12 -10.53
N ARG A 138 -1.78 -5.14 -10.94
CA ARG A 138 -0.77 -5.99 -10.29
C ARG A 138 -0.48 -5.54 -8.86
N GLY A 139 -0.46 -4.23 -8.60
CA GLY A 139 -0.30 -3.70 -7.25
C GLY A 139 -1.46 -4.10 -6.33
N ILE A 140 -2.69 -4.03 -6.82
CA ILE A 140 -3.87 -4.55 -6.11
C ILE A 140 -3.70 -6.04 -5.85
N ARG A 141 -3.27 -6.82 -6.84
CA ARG A 141 -3.04 -8.26 -6.67
C ARG A 141 -1.98 -8.56 -5.59
N ALA A 142 -0.89 -7.81 -5.56
CA ALA A 142 0.15 -7.97 -4.54
C ALA A 142 -0.38 -7.75 -3.11
N ASN A 143 -1.33 -6.83 -2.92
CA ASN A 143 -1.99 -6.63 -1.63
C ASN A 143 -2.92 -7.81 -1.26
N VAL A 144 -3.57 -8.44 -2.23
CA VAL A 144 -4.45 -9.60 -2.01
C VAL A 144 -3.65 -10.87 -1.66
N ASP A 145 -2.41 -10.97 -2.17
CA ASP A 145 -1.52 -12.11 -1.91
C ASP A 145 -0.82 -12.05 -0.54
N LYS A 146 -1.00 -10.96 0.20
CA LYS A 146 -0.38 -10.75 1.51
C LYS A 146 -1.25 -11.26 2.66
#